data_AF-A0A850A0Z5-F1
#
_entry.id   AF-A0A850A0Z5-F1
#
_cell.length_a   1.000
_cell.length_b   1.000
_cell.length_c   1.000
_cell.angle_alpha   90.00
_cell.angle_beta   90.00
_cell.angle_gamma   90.00
#
_symmetry.space_group_name_H-M   'P 1'
#
loop_
_entity.id
_entity.type
_entity.pdbx_description
1 polymer ?
#
loop_
_entity_poly.entity_id
_entity_poly.type
_entity_poly.pdbx_seq_one_letter_code
_entity_poly.pdbx_strand_id
1 'polypeptide(L)' 'MTSPLDLERAHWAAGRRVAGLDEAGRGAWAGPVVAAAVLLPPDA' A
#
# COMPACT_ATOMS: atom_id res chain seq x y z
N MET A 1 -13.11 -11.25 11.64
CA MET A 1 -12.03 -11.36 10.63
C MET A 1 -12.20 -10.15 9.72
N THR A 2 -11.28 -9.19 9.82
CA THR A 2 -11.30 -7.97 9.00
C THR A 2 -10.80 -8.30 7.60
N SER A 3 -11.33 -7.59 6.61
CA SER A 3 -10.83 -7.71 5.24
C SER A 3 -9.58 -6.85 5.08
N PRO A 4 -8.60 -7.25 4.25
CA PRO A 4 -7.37 -6.49 4.03
C PRO A 4 -7.59 -5.04 3.62
N LEU A 5 -8.76 -4.74 3.02
CA LEU A 5 -9.09 -3.41 2.48
C LEU A 5 -10.01 -2.57 3.39
N ASP A 6 -10.17 -2.94 4.66
CA ASP A 6 -11.05 -2.18 5.57
C ASP A 6 -10.58 -0.72 5.76
N LEU A 7 -9.27 -0.48 5.77
CA LEU A 7 -8.69 0.86 5.96
C LEU A 7 -8.87 1.73 4.71
N GLU A 8 -8.55 1.17 3.54
CA GLU A 8 -8.66 1.80 2.23
C GLU A 8 -10.11 2.16 1.94
N ARG A 9 -11.05 1.26 2.23
CA ARG A 9 -12.49 1.52 2.03
C ARG A 9 -13.01 2.72 2.83
N ALA A 10 -12.56 2.88 4.08
CA ALA A 10 -12.95 4.05 4.88
C ALA A 10 -12.46 5.37 4.25
N HIS A 11 -11.25 5.36 3.67
CA HIS A 11 -10.68 6.52 3.01
C HIS A 11 -11.26 6.78 1.61
N TRP A 12 -11.53 5.74 0.82
CA TRP A 12 -12.22 5.85 -0.46
C TRP A 12 -13.64 6.38 -0.31
N ALA A 13 -14.38 5.90 0.71
CA ALA A 13 -15.71 6.44 1.03
C ALA A 13 -15.69 7.93 1.39
N ALA A 14 -14.57 8.42 1.92
CA ALA A 14 -14.32 9.84 2.19
C ALA A 14 -13.77 10.61 0.96
N GLY A 15 -13.72 10.00 -0.23
CA GLY A 15 -13.22 10.61 -1.46
C GLY A 15 -11.70 10.83 -1.50
N ARG A 16 -10.93 10.16 -0.62
CA ARG A 16 -9.48 10.32 -0.55
C ARG A 16 -8.77 9.35 -1.48
N ARG A 17 -7.62 9.77 -2.01
CA ARG A 17 -6.69 8.89 -2.71
C ARG A 17 -5.79 8.21 -1.69
N VAL A 18 -5.64 6.89 -1.80
CA VAL A 18 -4.86 6.06 -0.87
C VAL A 18 -3.82 5.30 -1.64
N ALA A 19 -2.55 5.42 -1.24
CA ALA A 19 -1.47 4.65 -1.79
C ALA A 19 -0.97 3.61 -0.77
N GLY A 20 -0.85 2.35 -1.19
CA GLY A 20 -0.10 1.35 -0.44
C GLY A 20 1.40 1.58 -0.64
N LEU A 21 2.19 1.43 0.43
CA LEU A 21 3.64 1.62 0.42
C LEU A 21 4.30 0.39 1.05
N ASP A 22 5.31 -0.15 0.37
CA ASP A 22 6.12 -1.25 0.91
C ASP A 22 7.56 -1.16 0.40
N GLU A 23 8.47 -1.87 1.06
CA GLU A 23 9.88 -1.95 0.69
C GLU A 23 10.41 -3.37 0.54
N ALA A 24 11.41 -3.52 -0.33
CA ALA A 24 12.18 -4.73 -0.50
C ALA A 24 13.68 -4.46 -0.31
N GLY A 25 14.40 -5.45 0.20
CA GLY A 25 15.86 -5.39 0.34
C GLY A 25 16.38 -5.04 1.73
N ARG A 26 15.51 -4.74 2.72
CA ARG A 26 15.93 -4.40 4.11
C ARG A 26 16.78 -5.48 4.79
N GLY A 27 16.57 -6.76 4.44
CA GLY A 27 17.31 -7.90 4.97
C GLY A 27 18.44 -8.42 4.07
N ALA A 28 18.71 -7.78 2.94
CA ALA A 28 19.76 -8.22 2.02
C ALA A 28 21.15 -7.91 2.60
N TRP A 29 22.13 -8.78 2.33
CA TRP A 29 23.52 -8.56 2.74
C TRP A 29 24.23 -7.47 1.92
N ALA A 30 23.72 -7.19 0.72
CA ALA A 30 24.19 -6.12 -0.18
C ALA A 30 23.09 -5.74 -1.17
N GLY A 31 23.22 -4.57 -1.78
CA GLY A 31 22.22 -3.98 -2.69
C GLY A 31 21.35 -2.92 -2.00
N PRO A 32 20.60 -2.12 -2.76
CA PRO A 32 19.76 -1.06 -2.19
C PRO A 32 18.51 -1.64 -1.54
N VAL A 33 17.95 -0.88 -0.59
CA VAL A 33 16.53 -1.00 -0.23
C VAL A 33 15.73 -0.18 -1.23
N VAL A 34 14.68 -0.77 -1.79
CA VAL A 34 13.79 -0.12 -2.76
C VAL A 34 12.38 -0.11 -2.18
N ALA A 35 11.76 1.07 -2.15
CA ALA A 35 10.36 1.24 -1.78
C ALA A 35 9.51 1.65 -2.98
N ALA A 36 8.25 1.26 -3.00
CA ALA A 36 7.30 1.64 -4.03
C ALA A 36 5.94 2.01 -3.42
N ALA A 37 5.32 3.04 -4.00
CA ALA A 37 3.97 3.45 -3.64
C ALA A 37 3.02 3.20 -4.81
N VAL A 38 1.86 2.59 -4.54
CA VAL A 38 0.86 2.25 -5.56
C VAL A 38 -0.49 2.81 -5.18
N LEU A 39 -1.07 3.62 -6.08
CA LEU A 39 -2.47 4.06 -6.03
C LEU A 39 -3.32 3.03 -6.78
N LEU A 40 -4.08 2.22 -6.05
CA LEU A 40 -5.06 1.29 -6.65
C LEU A 40 -6.39 2.01 -6.91
N PRO A 41 -7.09 1.69 -8.02
CA PRO A 41 -8.47 2.08 -8.20
C PRO A 41 -9.36 1.46 -7.10
N PRO A 42 -10.40 2.16 -6.60
CA PRO A 42 -11.28 1.63 -5.54
C PRO A 42 -12.09 0.38 -5.92
N ASP A 43 -12.19 0.09 -7.22
CA ASP A 43 -12.94 -1.02 -7.83
C ASP A 43 -12.04 -2.16 -8.36
N ALA A 44 -10.74 -2.12 -8.03
CA ALA A 44 -9.77 -3.15 -8.39
C ALA A 44 -10.01 -4.51 -7.72
#